data_AF-F8GYX6-F1
#
_entry.id   AF-F8GYX6-F1
#
_cell.length_a   1.000
_cell.length_b   1.000
_cell.length_c   1.000
_cell.angle_alpha   90.00
_cell.angle_beta   90.00
_cell.angle_gamma   90.00
#
_symmetry.space_group_name_H-M   'P 1'
#
loop_
_entity.id
_entity.type
_entity.pdbx_description
1 polymer ?
#
loop_
_entity_poly.entity_id
_entity_poly.type
_entity_poly.pdbx_seq_one_letter_code
_entity_poly.pdbx_strand_id
1 'polypeptide(L)'
;MSETNASGQRPRASSPRSIPADPQALLQAVLQANQGSANARTREVLDAAIRHLHAFAGEIGLTYEELHHGLDFLVRIGQATGPKKHEGILLADILGVATLVVLMDAKAALAAGGTEPALIGPFWREEQPVRPNGASIASVDTQGERLRVRGRVLSLDGTPIVGARVETWQAAPSGLYENQDPEQEDMNLRARFETDSDGSFWFDSVKPSGYGVPTDGPCGELLRLQGRHHMRPAHLHFIVIAPGHKVLATQIFDELDPYAYSDAAFGAVGSLLRKFEPDGNGGYRLDLELRVEPGESKVPRPPLP
;
A
#
# COMPACT_ATOMS: atom_id res chain seq x y z
N MET A 1 -79.19 -6.12 1.55
CA MET A 1 -77.94 -6.59 0.93
C MET A 1 -76.87 -5.58 1.31
N SER A 2 -75.84 -6.06 1.99
CA SER A 2 -74.84 -5.29 2.74
C SER A 2 -73.75 -4.73 1.83
N GLU A 3 -73.48 -3.42 1.94
CA GLU A 3 -72.22 -2.83 1.51
C GLU A 3 -71.27 -2.77 2.72
N THR A 4 -70.27 -3.65 2.73
CA THR A 4 -69.14 -3.57 3.67
C THR A 4 -68.01 -2.80 3.02
N ASN A 5 -67.83 -1.57 3.46
CA ASN A 5 -66.73 -0.68 3.08
C ASN A 5 -65.51 -1.03 3.93
N ALA A 6 -64.60 -1.86 3.40
CA ALA A 6 -63.34 -2.20 4.07
C ALA A 6 -62.28 -1.14 3.75
N SER A 7 -62.26 -0.07 4.56
CA SER A 7 -61.17 0.91 4.54
C SER A 7 -59.90 0.29 5.13
N GLY A 8 -58.97 -0.14 4.27
CA GLY A 8 -57.61 -0.51 4.66
C GLY A 8 -56.86 0.69 5.23
N GLN A 9 -56.72 0.74 6.55
CA GLN A 9 -55.85 1.72 7.22
C GLN A 9 -54.38 1.43 6.85
N ARG A 10 -53.73 2.38 6.18
CA ARG A 10 -52.27 2.41 6.09
C ARG A 10 -51.69 2.46 7.52
N PRO A 11 -50.57 1.78 7.81
CA PRO A 11 -49.93 1.89 9.12
C PRO A 11 -49.62 3.36 9.40
N ARG A 12 -50.12 3.88 10.52
CA ARG A 12 -49.76 5.23 10.99
C ARG A 12 -48.26 5.27 11.18
N ALA A 13 -47.57 6.15 10.44
CA ALA A 13 -46.19 6.49 10.72
C ALA A 13 -46.09 6.90 12.20
N SER A 14 -45.28 6.19 12.98
CA SER A 14 -45.06 6.51 14.39
C SER A 14 -44.57 7.95 14.50
N SER A 15 -45.18 8.74 15.39
CA SER A 15 -44.76 10.12 15.65
C SER A 15 -43.26 10.18 15.96
N PRO A 16 -42.52 11.17 15.41
CA PRO A 16 -41.10 11.31 15.68
C PRO A 16 -40.86 11.45 17.19
N ARG A 17 -40.00 10.59 17.74
CA ARG A 17 -39.54 10.64 19.13
C ARG A 17 -38.14 11.25 19.16
N SER A 18 -37.83 12.03 20.21
CA SER A 18 -36.48 12.50 20.44
C SER A 18 -35.53 11.35 20.71
N ILE A 19 -34.27 11.49 20.30
CA ILE A 19 -33.20 10.57 20.66
C ILE A 19 -32.85 10.83 22.14
N PRO A 20 -32.84 9.81 23.01
CA PRO A 20 -32.34 9.94 24.37
C PRO A 20 -30.90 10.49 24.42
N ALA A 21 -30.60 11.30 25.43
CA ALA A 21 -29.29 11.93 25.60
C ALA A 21 -28.26 10.98 26.24
N ASP A 22 -28.01 9.85 25.59
CA ASP A 22 -26.97 8.90 25.98
C ASP A 22 -26.22 8.34 24.76
N PRO A 23 -24.95 7.90 24.92
CA PRO A 23 -24.12 7.47 23.80
C PRO A 23 -24.69 6.29 23.00
N GLN A 24 -25.36 5.35 23.68
CA GLN A 24 -25.89 4.15 23.04
C GLN A 24 -27.10 4.49 22.18
N ALA A 25 -28.02 5.31 22.69
CA ALA A 25 -29.16 5.79 21.93
C ALA A 25 -28.74 6.60 20.71
N LEU A 26 -27.71 7.44 20.85
CA LEU A 26 -27.14 8.19 19.73
C LEU A 26 -26.57 7.24 18.65
N LEU A 27 -25.75 6.25 19.03
CA LEU A 27 -25.21 5.27 18.09
C LEU A 27 -26.32 4.55 17.31
N GLN A 28 -27.38 4.10 18.00
CA GLN A 28 -28.51 3.43 17.33
C GLN A 28 -29.21 4.35 16.33
N ALA A 29 -29.40 5.63 16.69
CA ALA A 29 -30.01 6.60 15.78
C ALA A 29 -29.17 6.85 14.52
N VAL A 30 -27.84 6.95 14.65
CA VAL A 30 -26.93 7.14 13.51
C VAL A 30 -26.93 5.90 12.59
N LEU A 31 -26.88 4.70 13.15
CA LEU A 31 -26.97 3.46 12.37
C LEU A 31 -28.32 3.31 11.66
N GLN A 32 -29.42 3.71 12.32
CA GLN A 32 -30.75 3.71 11.71
C GLN A 32 -30.83 4.69 10.52
N ALA A 33 -30.20 5.86 10.62
CA ALA A 33 -30.13 6.81 9.51
C ALA A 33 -29.35 6.24 8.30
N ASN A 34 -28.31 5.44 8.57
CA ASN A 34 -27.51 4.79 7.52
C ASN A 34 -28.27 3.68 6.76
N GLN A 35 -29.41 3.20 7.26
CA GLN A 35 -30.23 2.18 6.58
C GLN A 35 -30.82 2.64 5.24
N GLY A 36 -30.83 3.95 4.97
CA GLY A 36 -31.27 4.50 3.68
C GLY A 36 -30.30 4.25 2.52
N SER A 37 -29.09 3.71 2.77
CA SER A 37 -28.11 3.45 1.72
C SER A 37 -28.55 2.33 0.77
N ALA A 38 -28.62 2.62 -0.53
CA ALA A 38 -29.04 1.67 -1.56
C ALA A 38 -28.01 0.54 -1.80
N ASN A 39 -26.73 0.82 -1.56
CA ASN A 39 -25.66 -0.17 -1.76
C ASN A 39 -25.37 -0.92 -0.44
N ALA A 40 -25.56 -2.24 -0.45
CA ALA A 40 -25.38 -3.07 0.74
C ALA A 40 -23.95 -3.02 1.31
N ARG A 41 -22.94 -3.01 0.45
CA ARG A 41 -21.53 -2.95 0.87
C ARG A 41 -21.17 -1.58 1.45
N THR A 42 -21.64 -0.50 0.83
CA THR A 42 -21.47 0.86 1.37
C THR A 42 -22.06 0.97 2.77
N ARG A 43 -23.28 0.45 2.97
CA ARG A 43 -23.92 0.41 4.29
C ARG A 43 -23.08 -0.35 5.30
N GLU A 44 -22.61 -1.54 4.96
CA GLU A 44 -21.77 -2.36 5.84
C GLU A 44 -20.50 -1.64 6.29
N VAL A 45 -19.78 -1.01 5.34
CA VAL A 45 -18.56 -0.24 5.62
C VAL A 45 -18.86 0.95 6.54
N LEU A 46 -19.90 1.73 6.25
CA LEU A 46 -20.27 2.89 7.05
C LEU A 46 -20.73 2.49 8.45
N ASP A 47 -21.55 1.45 8.58
CA ASP A 47 -22.00 0.91 9.86
C ASP A 47 -20.82 0.50 10.75
N ALA A 48 -19.83 -0.19 10.18
CA ALA A 48 -18.62 -0.58 10.91
C ALA A 48 -17.80 0.65 11.33
N ALA A 49 -17.55 1.58 10.41
CA ALA A 49 -16.82 2.82 10.71
C ALA A 49 -17.50 3.64 11.81
N ILE A 50 -18.82 3.83 11.74
CA ILE A 50 -19.61 4.54 12.75
C ILE A 50 -19.46 3.86 14.13
N ARG A 51 -19.62 2.53 14.20
CA ARG A 51 -19.46 1.80 15.47
C ARG A 51 -18.07 1.99 16.05
N HIS A 52 -17.02 1.85 15.25
CA HIS A 52 -15.63 1.98 15.73
C HIS A 52 -15.25 3.42 16.09
N LEU A 53 -15.77 4.43 15.39
CA LEU A 53 -15.55 5.84 15.74
C LEU A 53 -16.25 6.22 17.05
N HIS A 54 -17.50 5.78 17.25
CA HIS A 54 -18.21 5.99 18.52
C HIS A 54 -17.51 5.26 19.67
N ALA A 55 -17.06 4.02 19.44
CA ALA A 55 -16.33 3.25 20.43
C ALA A 55 -15.00 3.93 20.80
N PHE A 56 -14.20 4.37 19.81
CA PHE A 56 -12.97 5.12 20.03
C PHE A 56 -13.22 6.38 20.87
N ALA A 57 -14.19 7.22 20.48
CA ALA A 57 -14.50 8.45 21.21
C ALA A 57 -14.93 8.17 22.66
N GLY A 58 -15.72 7.11 22.89
CA GLY A 58 -16.14 6.68 24.22
C GLY A 58 -15.00 6.08 25.06
N GLU A 59 -14.11 5.32 24.44
CA GLU A 59 -12.98 4.64 25.09
C GLU A 59 -12.01 5.65 25.72
N ILE A 60 -11.64 6.70 24.97
CA ILE A 60 -10.70 7.71 25.45
C ILE A 60 -11.37 8.89 26.16
N GLY A 61 -12.70 8.95 26.17
CA GLY A 61 -13.45 10.11 26.67
C GLY A 61 -13.13 11.38 25.88
N LEU A 62 -13.14 11.28 24.54
CA LEU A 62 -12.70 12.33 23.62
C LEU A 62 -13.36 13.68 23.94
N THR A 63 -12.54 14.68 24.21
CA THR A 63 -13.02 16.02 24.53
C THR A 63 -13.40 16.81 23.27
N TYR A 64 -14.17 17.88 23.44
CA TYR A 64 -14.54 18.76 22.32
C TYR A 64 -13.31 19.47 21.71
N GLU A 65 -12.32 19.81 22.53
CA GLU A 65 -11.07 20.42 22.08
C GLU A 65 -10.24 19.43 21.23
N GLU A 66 -10.07 18.20 21.70
CA GLU A 66 -9.37 17.15 20.93
C GLU A 66 -10.10 16.80 19.63
N LEU A 67 -11.44 16.78 19.63
CA LEU A 67 -12.22 16.62 18.41
C LEU A 67 -11.90 17.74 17.41
N HIS A 68 -11.80 19.00 17.87
CA HIS A 68 -11.46 20.11 17.00
C HIS A 68 -10.05 19.97 16.39
N HIS A 69 -9.07 19.56 17.20
CA HIS A 69 -7.71 19.28 16.70
C HIS A 69 -7.70 18.14 15.66
N GLY A 70 -8.46 17.07 15.89
CA GLY A 70 -8.59 15.97 14.93
C GLY A 70 -9.24 16.40 13.61
N LEU A 71 -10.27 17.26 13.67
CA LEU A 71 -10.92 17.80 12.47
C LEU A 71 -9.99 18.75 11.70
N ASP A 72 -9.26 19.62 12.38
CA ASP A 72 -8.23 20.47 11.76
C ASP A 72 -7.15 19.63 11.07
N PHE A 73 -6.67 18.57 11.73
CA PHE A 73 -5.72 17.63 11.14
C PHE A 73 -6.25 17.03 9.83
N LEU A 74 -7.49 16.56 9.79
CA LEU A 74 -8.10 16.01 8.57
C LEU A 74 -8.24 17.05 7.45
N VAL A 75 -8.59 18.30 7.79
CA VAL A 75 -8.63 19.40 6.82
C VAL A 75 -7.25 19.66 6.23
N ARG A 76 -6.21 19.71 7.09
CA ARG A 76 -4.83 19.95 6.67
C ARG A 76 -4.28 18.81 5.81
N ILE A 77 -4.66 17.55 6.07
CA ILE A 77 -4.34 16.41 5.18
C ILE A 77 -4.87 16.64 3.77
N GLY A 78 -6.12 17.11 3.65
CA GLY A 78 -6.72 17.47 2.36
C GLY A 78 -5.98 18.61 1.66
N GLN A 79 -5.65 19.68 2.39
CA GLN A 79 -4.95 20.86 1.86
C GLN A 79 -3.50 20.58 1.42
N ALA A 80 -2.83 19.64 2.09
CA ALA A 80 -1.46 19.26 1.79
C ALA A 80 -1.34 18.15 0.73
N THR A 81 -2.48 17.66 0.19
CA THR A 81 -2.54 16.69 -0.92
C THR A 81 -2.59 17.42 -2.26
N GLY A 82 -1.80 16.96 -3.24
CA GLY A 82 -1.72 17.50 -4.59
C GLY A 82 -0.98 16.57 -5.57
N PRO A 83 -0.60 17.05 -6.77
CA PRO A 83 -0.05 16.19 -7.84
C PRO A 83 1.25 15.48 -7.47
N LYS A 84 2.08 16.07 -6.59
CA LYS A 84 3.40 15.54 -6.21
C LYS A 84 3.40 14.76 -4.90
N LYS A 85 2.34 14.88 -4.10
CA LYS A 85 2.27 14.32 -2.74
C LYS A 85 0.83 14.06 -2.36
N HIS A 86 0.56 12.89 -1.78
CA HIS A 86 -0.77 12.53 -1.29
C HIS A 86 -0.72 12.20 0.20
N GLU A 87 -1.01 13.18 1.06
CA GLU A 87 -0.96 13.03 2.52
C GLU A 87 -2.00 12.02 3.04
N GLY A 88 -3.12 11.84 2.34
CA GLY A 88 -4.07 10.76 2.67
C GLY A 88 -3.51 9.34 2.50
N ILE A 89 -2.69 9.11 1.45
CA ILE A 89 -2.01 7.83 1.25
C ILE A 89 -0.95 7.67 2.34
N LEU A 90 -0.13 8.70 2.56
CA LEU A 90 0.90 8.68 3.60
C LEU A 90 0.30 8.41 5.00
N LEU A 91 -0.86 9.00 5.32
CA LEU A 91 -1.55 8.75 6.58
C LEU A 91 -1.95 7.28 6.74
N ALA A 92 -2.48 6.66 5.68
CA ALA A 92 -2.83 5.23 5.70
C ALA A 92 -1.58 4.34 5.84
N ASP A 93 -0.44 4.75 5.28
CA ASP A 93 0.85 4.06 5.39
C ASP A 93 1.41 4.16 6.81
N ILE A 94 1.54 5.37 7.37
CA ILE A 94 2.17 5.58 8.69
C ILE A 94 1.30 5.13 9.86
N LEU A 95 0.01 4.85 9.63
CA LEU A 95 -0.88 4.19 10.60
C LEU A 95 -0.96 2.67 10.38
N GLY A 96 -0.30 2.12 9.36
CA GLY A 96 -0.26 0.69 9.04
C GLY A 96 -1.54 0.13 8.42
N VAL A 97 -2.53 0.98 8.14
CA VAL A 97 -3.83 0.57 7.57
C VAL A 97 -3.64 0.04 6.14
N ALA A 98 -2.81 0.70 5.35
CA ALA A 98 -2.55 0.31 3.97
C ALA A 98 -1.93 -1.10 3.89
N THR A 99 -0.88 -1.37 4.67
CA THR A 99 -0.28 -2.72 4.78
C THR A 99 -1.28 -3.74 5.29
N LEU A 100 -2.07 -3.42 6.32
CA LEU A 100 -3.09 -4.33 6.87
C LEU A 100 -4.09 -4.79 5.81
N VAL A 101 -4.64 -3.86 5.03
CA VAL A 101 -5.63 -4.16 3.98
C VAL A 101 -5.03 -5.08 2.91
N VAL A 102 -3.80 -4.81 2.51
CA VAL A 102 -3.09 -5.59 1.48
C VAL A 102 -2.77 -7.01 1.98
N LEU A 103 -2.39 -7.18 3.24
CA LEU A 103 -2.19 -8.50 3.85
C LEU A 103 -3.50 -9.28 4.03
N MET A 104 -4.61 -8.59 4.35
CA MET A 104 -5.93 -9.22 4.45
C MET A 104 -6.41 -9.77 3.10
N ASP A 105 -6.19 -9.03 2.01
CA ASP A 105 -6.54 -9.47 0.65
C ASP A 105 -5.72 -10.71 0.22
N ALA A 106 -4.43 -10.72 0.55
CA ALA A 106 -3.54 -11.83 0.20
C ALA A 106 -3.57 -13.02 1.17
N LYS A 107 -4.43 -13.03 2.20
CA LYS A 107 -4.43 -14.07 3.25
C LYS A 107 -4.40 -15.50 2.71
N ALA A 108 -5.18 -15.79 1.66
CA ALA A 108 -5.23 -17.11 1.06
C ALA A 108 -3.93 -17.46 0.30
N ALA A 109 -3.38 -16.51 -0.46
CA ALA A 109 -2.11 -16.67 -1.16
C ALA A 109 -0.96 -16.91 -0.16
N LEU A 110 -0.90 -16.12 0.92
CA LEU A 110 0.10 -16.27 1.99
C LEU A 110 0.03 -17.64 2.66
N ALA A 111 -1.17 -18.13 2.97
CA ALA A 111 -1.37 -19.46 3.53
C ALA A 111 -0.90 -20.59 2.61
N ALA A 112 -0.82 -20.33 1.30
CA ALA A 112 -0.32 -21.24 0.28
C ALA A 112 1.17 -21.01 -0.08
N GLY A 113 1.90 -20.16 0.68
CA GLY A 113 3.31 -19.85 0.42
C GLY A 113 3.54 -18.83 -0.70
N GLY A 114 2.52 -18.04 -1.03
CA GLY A 114 2.66 -16.87 -1.91
C GLY A 114 3.55 -15.79 -1.29
N THR A 115 4.19 -15.00 -2.14
CA THR A 115 5.02 -13.86 -1.70
C THR A 115 4.15 -12.79 -1.05
N GLU A 116 4.61 -12.19 0.05
CA GLU A 116 3.88 -11.09 0.66
C GLU A 116 3.71 -9.92 -0.31
N PRO A 117 2.49 -9.39 -0.45
CA PRO A 117 2.29 -8.16 -1.19
C PRO A 117 2.79 -6.96 -0.41
N ALA A 118 3.13 -5.90 -1.13
CA ALA A 118 3.44 -4.59 -0.56
C ALA A 118 2.78 -3.49 -1.40
N LEU A 119 2.75 -2.29 -0.84
CA LEU A 119 2.24 -1.12 -1.53
C LEU A 119 3.10 -0.81 -2.76
N ILE A 120 2.48 -0.33 -3.83
CA ILE A 120 3.22 0.16 -5.01
C ILE A 120 4.02 1.41 -4.63
N GLY A 121 3.46 2.25 -3.76
CA GLY A 121 4.05 3.53 -3.39
C GLY A 121 3.93 4.58 -4.50
N PRO A 122 4.17 5.86 -4.17
CA PRO A 122 3.84 6.99 -5.04
C PRO A 122 4.73 7.12 -6.28
N PHE A 123 5.83 6.37 -6.35
CA PHE A 123 6.90 6.60 -7.31
C PHE A 123 6.93 5.61 -8.47
N TRP A 124 5.94 4.73 -8.59
CA TRP A 124 5.82 3.88 -9.77
C TRP A 124 5.43 4.72 -11.00
N ARG A 125 6.07 4.44 -12.14
CA ARG A 125 5.77 5.04 -13.45
C ARG A 125 5.44 3.92 -14.43
N GLU A 126 4.44 4.17 -15.26
CA GLU A 126 4.12 3.32 -16.41
C GLU A 126 5.23 3.38 -17.48
N GLU A 127 5.19 2.47 -18.44
CA GLU A 127 6.07 2.46 -19.62
C GLU A 127 7.58 2.38 -19.30
N GLN A 128 7.95 1.68 -18.23
CA GLN A 128 9.35 1.43 -17.90
C GLN A 128 10.08 0.73 -19.07
N PRO A 129 11.36 1.06 -19.32
CA PRO A 129 12.12 0.49 -20.42
C PRO A 129 12.15 -1.04 -20.37
N VAL A 130 11.78 -1.69 -21.46
CA VAL A 130 11.94 -3.14 -21.61
C VAL A 130 13.42 -3.44 -21.82
N ARG A 131 14.00 -4.28 -20.98
CA ARG A 131 15.42 -4.65 -21.03
C ARG A 131 15.55 -6.18 -21.12
N PRO A 132 16.59 -6.69 -21.83
CA PRO A 132 16.88 -8.12 -21.80
C PRO A 132 17.42 -8.53 -20.44
N ASN A 133 17.25 -9.81 -20.08
CA ASN A 133 17.85 -10.38 -18.88
C ASN A 133 19.38 -10.16 -18.88
N GLY A 134 19.90 -9.73 -17.73
CA GLY A 134 21.31 -9.38 -17.52
C GLY A 134 21.69 -7.94 -17.84
N ALA A 135 20.75 -7.11 -18.32
CA ALA A 135 21.00 -5.69 -18.48
C ALA A 135 21.16 -4.98 -17.13
N SER A 136 21.88 -3.85 -17.15
CA SER A 136 21.84 -2.89 -16.03
C SER A 136 20.55 -2.05 -16.11
N ILE A 137 19.92 -1.82 -14.95
CA ILE A 137 18.83 -0.84 -14.81
C ILE A 137 19.35 0.54 -14.38
N ALA A 138 20.58 0.61 -13.87
CA ALA A 138 21.25 1.86 -13.54
C ALA A 138 21.91 2.47 -14.78
N SER A 139 21.69 3.76 -15.00
CA SER A 139 22.38 4.55 -16.03
C SER A 139 23.87 4.69 -15.69
N VAL A 140 24.70 4.96 -16.70
CA VAL A 140 26.18 4.91 -16.61
C VAL A 140 26.74 5.81 -15.49
N ASP A 141 26.12 6.96 -15.26
CA ASP A 141 26.59 7.94 -14.28
C ASP A 141 26.12 7.64 -12.85
N THR A 142 25.25 6.63 -12.66
CA THR A 142 24.72 6.27 -11.34
C THR A 142 25.81 5.63 -10.49
N GLN A 143 26.31 6.38 -9.51
CA GLN A 143 27.31 5.92 -8.56
C GLN A 143 26.67 5.08 -7.45
N GLY A 144 27.31 3.99 -7.03
CA GLY A 144 26.87 3.18 -5.89
C GLY A 144 27.57 1.83 -5.83
N GLU A 145 27.40 1.12 -4.71
CA GLU A 145 27.85 -0.27 -4.59
C GLU A 145 27.06 -1.15 -5.57
N ARG A 146 27.73 -2.04 -6.31
CA ARG A 146 27.05 -2.92 -7.28
C ARG A 146 26.05 -3.84 -6.60
N LEU A 147 24.90 -4.05 -7.22
CA LEU A 147 23.90 -5.04 -6.81
C LEU A 147 23.50 -5.90 -8.01
N ARG A 148 23.62 -7.22 -7.89
CA ARG A 148 23.06 -8.18 -8.85
C ARG A 148 21.78 -8.77 -8.31
N VAL A 149 20.70 -8.74 -9.09
CA VAL A 149 19.43 -9.35 -8.71
C VAL A 149 19.12 -10.51 -9.64
N ARG A 150 18.79 -11.66 -9.06
CA ARG A 150 18.27 -12.82 -9.80
C ARG A 150 16.99 -13.29 -9.15
N GLY A 151 15.95 -13.44 -9.95
CA GLY A 151 14.65 -13.86 -9.49
C GLY A 151 14.08 -15.00 -10.31
N ARG A 152 13.07 -15.67 -9.74
CA ARG A 152 12.17 -16.58 -10.45
C ARG A 152 10.73 -16.23 -10.13
N VAL A 153 9.86 -16.23 -11.13
CA VAL A 153 8.41 -16.10 -10.96
C VAL A 153 7.78 -17.49 -11.04
N LEU A 154 7.07 -17.86 -10.00
CA LEU A 154 6.43 -19.16 -9.86
C LEU A 154 4.93 -18.98 -9.54
N SER A 155 4.10 -19.92 -9.96
CA SER A 155 2.76 -20.07 -9.38
C SER A 155 2.84 -20.67 -7.97
N LEU A 156 1.74 -20.65 -7.22
CA LEU A 156 1.70 -21.19 -5.85
C LEU A 156 2.06 -22.68 -5.77
N ASP A 157 1.79 -23.45 -6.83
CA ASP A 157 2.17 -24.86 -6.93
C ASP A 157 3.65 -25.09 -7.28
N GLY A 158 4.44 -24.02 -7.46
CA GLY A 158 5.85 -24.07 -7.83
C GLY A 158 6.12 -24.13 -9.33
N THR A 159 5.09 -24.14 -10.18
CA THR A 159 5.25 -24.11 -11.64
C THR A 159 5.89 -22.79 -12.07
N PRO A 160 7.00 -22.82 -12.85
CA PRO A 160 7.57 -21.60 -13.39
C PRO A 160 6.64 -20.90 -14.37
N ILE A 161 6.52 -19.58 -14.23
CA ILE A 161 5.70 -18.77 -15.12
C ILE A 161 6.61 -18.17 -16.19
N VAL A 162 6.48 -18.67 -17.42
CA VAL A 162 7.18 -18.19 -18.62
C VAL A 162 6.49 -16.93 -19.15
N GLY A 163 7.26 -15.95 -19.61
CA GLY A 163 6.69 -14.75 -20.22
C GLY A 163 6.00 -13.80 -19.23
N ALA A 164 6.24 -13.95 -17.93
CA ALA A 164 5.74 -13.01 -16.93
C ALA A 164 6.45 -11.68 -17.07
N ARG A 165 5.68 -10.59 -17.09
CA ARG A 165 6.20 -9.22 -17.02
C ARG A 165 6.63 -8.94 -15.58
N VAL A 166 7.90 -8.60 -15.39
CA VAL A 166 8.46 -8.18 -14.10
C VAL A 166 8.93 -6.74 -14.22
N GLU A 167 8.31 -5.82 -13.51
CA GLU A 167 8.77 -4.45 -13.38
C GLU A 167 9.52 -4.26 -12.07
N THR A 168 10.59 -3.48 -12.10
CA THR A 168 11.39 -3.15 -10.93
C THR A 168 11.78 -1.68 -10.92
N TRP A 169 11.75 -1.07 -9.75
CA TRP A 169 12.22 0.29 -9.55
C TRP A 169 12.74 0.48 -8.12
N GLN A 170 13.60 1.48 -7.92
CA GLN A 170 14.21 1.78 -6.63
C GLN A 170 14.62 3.25 -6.52
N ALA A 171 14.90 3.70 -5.31
CA ALA A 171 15.62 4.94 -5.09
C ALA A 171 17.10 4.78 -5.50
N ALA A 172 17.70 5.87 -5.95
CA ALA A 172 19.14 5.96 -6.12
C ALA A 172 19.87 5.94 -4.77
N PRO A 173 21.21 5.75 -4.74
CA PRO A 173 21.99 5.86 -3.52
C PRO A 173 21.91 7.23 -2.83
N SER A 174 21.45 8.27 -3.53
CA SER A 174 21.08 9.57 -2.96
C SER A 174 19.81 9.54 -2.09
N GLY A 175 19.02 8.46 -2.15
CA GLY A 175 17.73 8.33 -1.47
C GLY A 175 16.56 8.95 -2.25
N LEU A 176 16.76 9.34 -3.51
CA LEU A 176 15.72 9.91 -4.37
C LEU A 176 15.41 8.98 -5.54
N TYR A 177 14.12 8.85 -5.88
CA TYR A 177 13.73 8.31 -7.18
C TYR A 177 13.95 9.37 -8.26
N GLU A 178 14.23 8.94 -9.48
CA GLU A 178 14.45 9.83 -10.62
C GLU A 178 13.33 10.89 -10.80
N ASN A 179 12.07 10.54 -10.57
CA ASN A 179 10.95 11.49 -10.71
C ASN A 179 10.86 12.54 -9.58
N GLN A 180 11.80 12.50 -8.63
CA GLN A 180 12.02 13.51 -7.60
C GLN A 180 13.31 14.30 -7.85
N ASP A 181 14.16 13.86 -8.77
CA ASP A 181 15.53 14.31 -8.95
C ASP A 181 15.83 14.57 -10.43
N PRO A 182 15.73 15.82 -10.89
CA PRO A 182 15.92 16.16 -12.31
C PRO A 182 17.36 15.94 -12.81
N GLU A 183 18.32 15.67 -11.92
CA GLU A 183 19.70 15.36 -12.29
C GLU A 183 19.87 13.88 -12.68
N GLN A 184 18.88 13.03 -12.42
CA GLN A 184 18.89 11.64 -12.89
C GLN A 184 18.39 11.55 -14.33
N GLU A 185 18.97 10.62 -15.11
CA GLU A 185 18.48 10.29 -16.45
C GLU A 185 17.03 9.79 -16.38
N ASP A 186 16.17 10.20 -17.32
CA ASP A 186 14.79 9.74 -17.38
C ASP A 186 14.72 8.20 -17.38
N MET A 187 13.87 7.65 -16.50
CA MET A 187 13.74 6.21 -16.25
C MET A 187 14.99 5.51 -15.68
N ASN A 188 15.95 6.25 -15.09
CA ASN A 188 17.05 5.65 -14.34
C ASN A 188 16.51 4.73 -13.22
N LEU A 189 17.19 3.59 -13.00
CA LEU A 189 16.86 2.59 -11.98
C LEU A 189 15.45 2.01 -12.10
N ARG A 190 14.91 1.98 -13.32
CA ARG A 190 13.60 1.41 -13.67
C ARG A 190 13.75 0.48 -14.87
N ALA A 191 13.07 -0.66 -14.83
CA ALA A 191 13.03 -1.55 -15.99
C ALA A 191 11.88 -2.54 -15.91
N ARG A 192 11.50 -3.01 -17.10
CA ARG A 192 10.65 -4.16 -17.30
C ARG A 192 11.46 -5.31 -17.91
N PHE A 193 11.27 -6.49 -17.36
CA PHE A 193 11.81 -7.75 -17.85
C PHE A 193 10.66 -8.71 -18.21
N GLU A 194 11.00 -9.74 -18.97
CA GLU A 194 10.15 -10.88 -19.24
C GLU A 194 10.86 -12.15 -18.75
N THR A 195 10.14 -13.04 -18.07
CA THR A 195 10.73 -14.26 -17.53
C THR A 195 11.03 -15.30 -18.61
N ASP A 196 12.18 -15.94 -18.49
CA ASP A 196 12.61 -17.02 -19.37
C ASP A 196 11.83 -18.33 -19.13
N SER A 197 12.15 -19.37 -19.91
CA SER A 197 11.45 -20.67 -19.89
C SER A 197 11.43 -21.41 -18.54
N ASP A 198 12.35 -21.08 -17.62
CA ASP A 198 12.40 -21.62 -16.26
C ASP A 198 11.83 -20.66 -15.21
N GLY A 199 11.13 -19.62 -15.67
CA GLY A 199 10.55 -18.53 -14.88
C GLY A 199 11.57 -17.50 -14.41
N SER A 200 12.82 -17.55 -14.86
CA SER A 200 13.88 -16.67 -14.34
C SER A 200 13.89 -15.28 -14.97
N PHE A 201 14.35 -14.30 -14.19
CA PHE A 201 14.76 -12.98 -14.65
C PHE A 201 15.98 -12.53 -13.87
N TRP A 202 16.83 -11.68 -14.44
CA TRP A 202 17.97 -11.12 -13.71
C TRP A 202 18.43 -9.79 -14.31
N PHE A 203 19.06 -8.97 -13.47
CA PHE A 203 19.60 -7.67 -13.86
C PHE A 203 20.71 -7.23 -12.92
N ASP A 204 21.54 -6.31 -13.39
CA ASP A 204 22.49 -5.57 -12.55
C ASP A 204 21.92 -4.18 -12.20
N SER A 205 22.28 -3.66 -11.04
CA SER A 205 21.89 -2.35 -10.50
C SER A 205 22.99 -1.83 -9.55
N VAL A 206 22.67 -0.75 -8.84
CA VAL A 206 23.38 -0.33 -7.63
C VAL A 206 22.50 -0.59 -6.40
N LYS A 207 23.12 -0.78 -5.24
CA LYS A 207 22.44 -0.96 -3.97
C LYS A 207 21.60 0.29 -3.66
N PRO A 208 20.28 0.18 -3.43
CA PRO A 208 19.45 1.32 -3.07
C PRO A 208 19.86 1.87 -1.69
N SER A 209 19.54 3.14 -1.46
CA SER A 209 19.55 3.73 -0.11
C SER A 209 18.15 3.71 0.49
N GLY A 210 18.09 3.65 1.83
CA GLY A 210 16.88 4.05 2.56
C GLY A 210 16.60 5.53 2.34
N TYR A 211 15.34 5.93 2.51
CA TYR A 211 14.90 7.30 2.30
C TYR A 211 13.76 7.70 3.23
N GLY A 212 13.61 9.00 3.44
CA GLY A 212 12.57 9.56 4.30
C GLY A 212 11.23 9.74 3.57
N VAL A 213 10.11 9.42 4.22
CA VAL A 213 8.78 9.91 3.77
C VAL A 213 8.67 11.42 3.99
N PRO A 214 7.82 12.15 3.22
CA PRO A 214 7.66 13.60 3.40
C PRO A 214 7.26 13.98 4.83
N THR A 215 7.93 14.99 5.39
CA THR A 215 7.68 15.48 6.77
C THR A 215 7.25 16.94 6.85
N ASP A 216 7.06 17.59 5.70
CA ASP A 216 6.66 18.99 5.56
C ASP A 216 5.15 19.21 5.78
N GLY A 217 4.36 18.14 5.86
CA GLY A 217 2.91 18.18 6.08
C GLY A 217 2.44 17.60 7.41
N PRO A 218 1.12 17.42 7.58
CA PRO A 218 0.52 16.93 8.83
C PRO A 218 0.98 15.53 9.22
N CYS A 219 1.26 14.62 8.27
CA CYS A 219 1.83 13.31 8.62
C CYS A 219 3.20 13.44 9.28
N GLY A 220 4.03 14.39 8.84
CA GLY A 220 5.29 14.71 9.51
C GLY A 220 5.12 15.23 10.92
N GLU A 221 4.05 16.00 11.18
CA GLU A 221 3.67 16.41 12.54
C GLU A 221 3.23 15.24 13.40
N LEU A 222 2.40 14.36 12.87
CA LEU A 222 1.96 13.16 13.57
C LEU A 222 3.14 12.26 13.96
N LEU A 223 4.10 12.05 13.06
CA LEU A 223 5.32 11.30 13.36
C LEU A 223 6.12 11.94 14.50
N ARG A 224 6.26 13.28 14.49
CA ARG A 224 6.93 14.03 15.57
C ARG A 224 6.19 13.89 16.90
N LEU A 225 4.86 13.97 16.92
CA LEU A 225 4.05 13.77 18.13
C LEU A 225 4.21 12.35 18.70
N GLN A 226 4.41 11.36 17.84
CA GLN A 226 4.65 9.96 18.22
C GLN A 226 6.11 9.68 18.59
N GLY A 227 7.02 10.65 18.44
CA GLY A 227 8.46 10.44 18.63
C GLY A 227 9.08 9.46 17.63
N ARG A 228 8.47 9.29 16.44
CA ARG A 228 8.90 8.35 15.40
C ARG A 228 9.80 9.02 14.37
N HIS A 229 10.75 8.27 13.82
CA HIS A 229 11.48 8.68 12.62
C HIS A 229 10.61 8.51 11.36
N HIS A 230 11.06 9.11 10.26
CA HIS A 230 10.35 9.11 8.97
C HIS A 230 11.02 8.23 7.91
N MET A 231 12.08 7.51 8.28
CA MET A 231 12.86 6.69 7.35
C MET A 231 12.17 5.38 6.98
N ARG A 232 12.25 5.04 5.70
CA ARG A 232 12.02 3.72 5.12
C ARG A 232 13.37 3.04 4.84
N PRO A 233 13.52 1.74 5.10
CA PRO A 233 14.75 1.02 4.83
C PRO A 233 15.03 0.91 3.33
N ALA A 234 16.29 0.71 2.92
CA ALA A 234 16.66 0.44 1.53
C ALA A 234 15.86 -0.73 0.94
N HIS A 235 15.28 -0.55 -0.25
CA HIS A 235 14.47 -1.59 -0.89
C HIS A 235 14.39 -1.50 -2.41
N LEU A 236 14.02 -2.62 -3.00
CA LEU A 236 13.62 -2.78 -4.40
C LEU A 236 12.11 -2.99 -4.46
N HIS A 237 11.44 -2.36 -5.40
CA HIS A 237 10.04 -2.66 -5.71
C HIS A 237 9.93 -3.67 -6.84
N PHE A 238 8.86 -4.46 -6.83
CA PHE A 238 8.51 -5.36 -7.92
C PHE A 238 7.01 -5.31 -8.23
N ILE A 239 6.67 -5.33 -9.52
CA ILE A 239 5.33 -5.71 -9.99
C ILE A 239 5.46 -6.91 -10.92
N VAL A 240 4.71 -7.98 -10.64
CA VAL A 240 4.63 -9.18 -11.48
C VAL A 240 3.25 -9.25 -12.11
N ILE A 241 3.22 -9.30 -13.45
CA ILE A 241 2.02 -9.42 -14.25
C ILE A 241 2.17 -10.64 -15.15
N ALA A 242 1.28 -11.63 -14.99
CA ALA A 242 1.25 -12.82 -15.82
C ALA A 242 -0.20 -13.21 -16.13
N PRO A 243 -0.52 -13.60 -17.38
CA PRO A 243 -1.86 -14.09 -17.72
C PRO A 243 -2.32 -15.20 -16.79
N GLY A 244 -3.59 -15.14 -16.36
CA GLY A 244 -4.19 -16.13 -15.46
C GLY A 244 -3.74 -16.03 -13.99
N HIS A 245 -2.94 -15.01 -13.64
CA HIS A 245 -2.50 -14.74 -12.28
C HIS A 245 -2.92 -13.34 -11.83
N LYS A 246 -3.20 -13.20 -10.53
CA LYS A 246 -3.36 -11.86 -9.94
C LYS A 246 -2.03 -11.12 -10.01
N VAL A 247 -2.12 -9.80 -10.17
CA VAL A 247 -0.93 -8.95 -10.14
C VAL A 247 -0.37 -8.91 -8.73
N LEU A 248 0.91 -9.22 -8.58
CA LEU A 248 1.65 -9.06 -7.33
C LEU A 248 2.43 -7.75 -7.39
N ALA A 249 2.09 -6.80 -6.53
CA ALA A 249 2.99 -5.72 -6.15
C ALA A 249 3.69 -6.09 -4.85
N THR A 250 5.01 -5.98 -4.79
CA THR A 250 5.79 -6.31 -3.59
C THR A 250 7.06 -5.46 -3.51
N GLN A 251 7.78 -5.59 -2.39
CA GLN A 251 9.03 -4.91 -2.12
C GLN A 251 9.99 -5.87 -1.41
N ILE A 252 11.29 -5.76 -1.67
CA ILE A 252 12.32 -6.51 -0.94
C ILE A 252 13.25 -5.51 -0.25
N PHE A 253 13.33 -5.58 1.06
CA PHE A 253 14.06 -4.66 1.93
C PHE A 253 15.38 -5.26 2.38
N ASP A 254 16.44 -4.46 2.44
CA ASP A 254 17.71 -4.89 3.01
C ASP A 254 17.58 -5.04 4.53
N GLU A 255 17.71 -6.26 5.02
CA GLU A 255 17.65 -6.60 6.45
C GLU A 255 18.73 -5.88 7.28
N LEU A 256 19.84 -5.47 6.64
CA LEU A 256 20.94 -4.78 7.29
C LEU A 256 20.78 -3.25 7.32
N ASP A 257 19.71 -2.72 6.74
CA ASP A 257 19.43 -1.29 6.83
C ASP A 257 19.14 -0.88 8.29
N PRO A 258 19.65 0.27 8.78
CA PRO A 258 19.38 0.74 10.14
C PRO A 258 17.90 0.87 10.52
N TYR A 259 17.02 0.99 9.53
CA TYR A 259 15.57 1.15 9.70
C TYR A 259 14.76 -0.08 9.28
N ALA A 260 15.41 -1.22 9.01
CA ALA A 260 14.79 -2.47 8.55
C ALA A 260 13.60 -2.91 9.43
N TYR A 261 13.76 -2.75 10.75
CA TYR A 261 12.79 -3.21 11.76
C TYR A 261 11.92 -2.08 12.33
N SER A 262 11.99 -0.89 11.74
CA SER A 262 11.27 0.29 12.21
C SER A 262 10.74 1.15 11.07
N ASP A 263 10.53 0.56 9.88
CA ASP A 263 10.00 1.24 8.69
C ASP A 263 8.81 2.16 9.03
N ALA A 264 8.94 3.45 8.71
CA ALA A 264 7.92 4.45 8.98
C ALA A 264 6.56 4.11 8.32
N ALA A 265 6.58 3.39 7.20
CA ALA A 265 5.38 3.00 6.45
C ALA A 265 4.90 1.56 6.75
N PHE A 266 5.56 0.84 7.67
CA PHE A 266 5.22 -0.55 8.00
C PHE A 266 5.13 -1.48 6.78
N GLY A 267 6.00 -1.30 5.77
CA GLY A 267 6.07 -2.14 4.58
C GLY A 267 7.05 -3.30 4.72
N ALA A 268 8.10 -3.14 5.52
CA ALA A 268 9.12 -4.16 5.77
C ALA A 268 8.62 -5.26 6.72
N VAL A 269 7.81 -6.19 6.20
CA VAL A 269 7.16 -7.25 6.98
C VAL A 269 7.56 -8.65 6.49
N GLY A 270 7.61 -9.60 7.43
CA GLY A 270 7.72 -11.02 7.10
C GLY A 270 8.92 -11.36 6.21
N SER A 271 8.68 -12.12 5.14
CA SER A 271 9.73 -12.58 4.24
C SER A 271 10.29 -11.52 3.29
N LEU A 272 9.73 -10.30 3.32
CA LEU A 272 10.19 -9.17 2.51
C LEU A 272 11.50 -8.56 3.03
N LEU A 273 11.85 -8.81 4.30
CA LEU A 273 13.18 -8.50 4.83
C LEU A 273 14.17 -9.57 4.39
N ARG A 274 15.15 -9.17 3.59
CA ARG A 274 16.17 -10.07 3.03
C ARG A 274 17.53 -9.43 3.14
N LYS A 275 18.52 -10.22 3.53
CA LYS A 275 19.92 -9.79 3.49
C LYS A 275 20.38 -9.66 2.03
N PHE A 276 20.93 -8.50 1.68
CA PHE A 276 21.65 -8.34 0.42
C PHE A 276 23.05 -8.92 0.64
N GLU A 277 23.34 -10.06 0.04
CA GLU A 277 24.56 -10.81 0.35
C GLU A 277 25.76 -10.23 -0.39
N PRO A 278 26.95 -10.13 0.22
CA PRO A 278 28.16 -9.79 -0.52
C PRO A 278 28.42 -10.78 -1.67
N ASP A 279 28.77 -10.27 -2.85
CA ASP A 279 29.01 -11.08 -4.05
C ASP A 279 30.46 -11.61 -4.18
N GLY A 280 31.30 -11.34 -3.17
CA GLY A 280 32.73 -11.70 -3.12
C GLY A 280 33.64 -10.83 -3.99
N ASN A 281 33.08 -9.87 -4.72
CA ASN A 281 33.77 -9.02 -5.69
C ASN A 281 33.55 -7.52 -5.41
N GLY A 282 33.29 -7.17 -4.14
CA GLY A 282 33.06 -5.79 -3.70
C GLY A 282 31.66 -5.25 -4.00
N GLY A 283 30.70 -6.10 -4.40
CA GLY A 283 29.29 -5.75 -4.54
C GLY A 283 28.37 -6.67 -3.72
N TYR A 284 27.10 -6.64 -4.07
CA TYR A 284 26.04 -7.43 -3.43
C TYR A 284 25.25 -8.24 -4.46
N ARG A 285 24.57 -9.26 -3.97
CA ARG A 285 23.60 -10.06 -4.71
C ARG A 285 22.31 -10.24 -3.92
N LEU A 286 21.20 -10.37 -4.64
CA LEU A 286 19.90 -10.73 -4.11
C LEU A 286 19.28 -11.82 -4.99
N ASP A 287 19.10 -13.01 -4.41
CA ASP A 287 18.39 -14.13 -5.03
C ASP A 287 16.99 -14.26 -4.42
N LEU A 288 15.94 -14.32 -5.25
CA LEU A 288 14.56 -14.32 -4.76
C LEU A 288 13.59 -15.18 -5.61
N GLU A 289 12.51 -15.65 -4.97
CA GLU A 289 11.37 -16.28 -5.65
C GLU A 289 10.13 -15.41 -5.42
N LEU A 290 9.42 -15.08 -6.50
CA LEU A 290 8.14 -14.38 -6.47
C LEU A 290 7.03 -15.38 -6.80
N ARG A 291 6.25 -15.77 -5.79
CA ARG A 291 5.15 -16.73 -5.90
C ARG A 291 3.82 -15.99 -6.01
N VAL A 292 3.16 -16.13 -7.15
CA VAL A 292 1.93 -15.40 -7.48
C VAL A 292 0.71 -16.32 -7.51
N GLU A 293 -0.43 -15.83 -7.02
CA GLU A 293 -1.67 -16.59 -7.00
C GLU A 293 -2.39 -16.56 -8.36
N PRO A 294 -3.08 -17.65 -8.75
CA PRO A 294 -3.98 -17.63 -9.90
C PRO A 294 -5.11 -16.60 -9.74
N GLY A 295 -5.51 -15.97 -10.83
CA GLY A 295 -6.62 -15.02 -10.82
C GLY A 295 -6.64 -14.06 -12.00
N GLU A 296 -7.52 -13.05 -11.89
CA GLU A 296 -7.67 -12.02 -12.91
C GLU A 296 -6.54 -10.98 -12.80
N SER A 297 -5.80 -10.78 -13.89
CA SER A 297 -4.73 -9.78 -13.95
C SER A 297 -5.32 -8.37 -14.08
N LYS A 298 -5.20 -7.58 -13.02
CA LYS A 298 -5.61 -6.16 -12.99
C LYS A 298 -4.38 -5.27 -12.86
N VAL A 299 -4.00 -4.64 -13.96
CA VAL A 299 -2.85 -3.72 -13.98
C VAL A 299 -3.17 -2.52 -13.07
N PRO A 300 -2.26 -2.16 -12.15
CA PRO A 300 -2.47 -1.02 -11.27
C PRO A 300 -2.48 0.29 -12.05
N ARG A 301 -3.03 1.33 -11.43
CA ARG A 301 -2.95 2.70 -11.93
C ARG A 301 -1.92 3.49 -11.13
N PRO A 302 -1.27 4.49 -11.72
CA PRO A 302 -0.37 5.37 -10.99
C PRO A 302 -1.11 6.00 -9.80
N PRO A 303 -0.56 5.90 -8.58
CA PRO A 303 -1.18 6.46 -7.39
C PRO A 303 -1.10 8.00 -7.34
N LEU A 304 -0.13 8.59 -8.04
CA LEU A 304 -0.07 10.02 -8.33
C LEU A 304 -0.41 10.25 -9.81
N PRO A 305 -1.17 11.31 -10.14
CA PRO A 305 -1.55 11.65 -11.50
C PRO A 305 -0.38 12.12 -12.37
#